data_AF-A0A529NWV0-F1
#
_entry.id   AF-A0A529NWV0-F1
#
_cell.length_a   1.000
_cell.length_b   1.000
_cell.length_c   1.000
_cell.angle_alpha   90.00
_cell.angle_beta   90.00
_cell.angle_gamma   90.00
#
_symmetry.space_group_name_H-M   'P 1'
#
loop_
_entity.id
_entity.type
_entity.pdbx_description
1 polymer ?
#
loop_
_entity_poly.entity_id
_entity_poly.type
_entity_poly.pdbx_seq_one_letter_code
_entity_poly.pdbx_strand_id
1 'polypeptide(L)'
;VDLARGVKLISTPGHSIGHYSLLVEFPKRKPIMFTIDAAYTQKSLETLCQAAFHIDPVAGVNSMRKVKKLAEDHGAELMYSHDMENFKTYKTGTQFYG
;
A
#
# COMPACT_ATOMS: atom_id res chain seq x y z
N VAL A 1 -2.42 13.50 1.59
CA VAL A 1 -2.32 14.39 2.76
C VAL A 1 -0.96 14.15 3.37
N ASP A 2 -0.18 15.20 3.60
CA ASP A 2 1.12 15.04 4.26
C ASP A 2 0.88 14.97 5.76
N LEU A 3 1.29 13.86 6.36
CA LEU A 3 1.16 13.62 7.80
C LEU A 3 2.37 14.21 8.54
N ALA A 4 3.56 14.01 7.97
CA ALA A 4 4.81 14.58 8.42
C ALA A 4 5.79 14.67 7.23
N ARG A 5 6.98 15.24 7.43
CA ARG A 5 8.04 15.22 6.41
C ARG A 5 8.40 13.77 6.06
N GLY A 6 8.29 13.41 4.77
CA GLY A 6 8.53 12.05 4.28
C GLY A 6 7.45 11.03 4.64
N VAL A 7 6.30 11.45 5.19
CA VAL A 7 5.20 10.54 5.54
C VAL A 7 3.90 11.05 4.95
N LYS A 8 3.37 10.33 3.97
CA LYS A 8 2.22 10.77 3.17
C LYS A 8 1.09 9.75 3.18
N LEU A 9 -0.10 10.21 3.58
CA LEU A 9 -1.34 9.46 3.43
C LEU A 9 -1.83 9.58 1.98
N ILE A 10 -1.98 8.43 1.32
CA ILE A 10 -2.43 8.30 -0.06
C ILE A 10 -3.88 7.84 -0.06
N SER A 11 -4.80 8.72 -0.46
CA SER A 11 -6.22 8.35 -0.55
C SER A 11 -6.40 7.24 -1.59
N THR A 12 -6.98 6.12 -1.16
CA THR A 12 -7.18 4.89 -1.95
C THR A 12 -8.58 4.32 -1.66
N PRO A 13 -9.66 5.08 -1.97
CA PRO A 13 -11.03 4.66 -1.69
C PRO A 13 -11.41 3.42 -2.51
N GLY A 14 -12.42 2.71 -2.04
CA GLY A 14 -13.00 1.55 -2.71
C GLY A 14 -13.27 0.40 -1.76
N HIS A 15 -12.23 -0.10 -1.08
CA HIS A 15 -12.39 -1.04 0.04
C HIS A 15 -13.28 -0.43 1.14
N SER A 16 -13.04 0.83 1.48
CA SER A 16 -13.98 1.67 2.23
C SER A 16 -14.01 3.08 1.64
N ILE A 17 -15.00 3.88 2.03
CA ILE A 17 -15.21 5.23 1.48
C ILE A 17 -14.04 6.18 1.78
N GLY A 18 -13.40 6.00 2.94
CA GLY A 18 -12.32 6.84 3.44
C GLY A 18 -10.97 6.14 3.52
N HIS A 19 -10.77 5.04 2.78
CA HIS A 19 -9.56 4.25 2.88
C HIS A 19 -8.31 5.04 2.44
N TYR A 20 -7.23 4.86 3.20
CA TYR A 20 -5.91 5.42 2.93
C TYR A 20 -4.86 4.33 2.90
N SER A 21 -3.92 4.46 1.97
CA SER A 21 -2.63 3.77 1.97
C SER A 21 -1.54 4.73 2.49
N LEU A 22 -0.33 4.24 2.76
CA LEU A 22 0.74 5.03 3.37
C LEU A 22 2.05 4.93 2.57
N LEU A 23 2.60 6.08 2.21
CA LEU A 23 3.95 6.19 1.64
C LEU A 23 4.89 6.76 2.71
N VAL A 24 5.98 6.04 2.98
CA VAL A 24 7.06 6.47 3.88
C VAL A 24 8.35 6.58 3.09
N GLU A 25 8.89 7.79 3.05
CA GLU A 25 10.17 8.13 2.43
C GLU A 25 11.27 8.19 3.50
N PHE A 26 12.48 7.79 3.12
CA PHE A 26 13.61 7.69 4.02
C PHE A 26 14.78 8.51 3.48
N PRO A 27 15.68 9.00 4.35
CA PRO A 27 16.83 9.79 3.90
C PRO A 27 17.90 8.97 3.17
N LYS A 28 17.96 7.64 3.40
CA LYS A 28 19.10 6.80 2.96
C LYS A 28 18.69 5.49 2.27
N ARG A 29 17.40 5.26 2.03
CA ARG A 29 16.90 4.06 1.35
C ARG A 29 15.66 4.40 0.51
N LYS A 30 15.26 3.46 -0.35
CA LYS A 30 14.03 3.60 -1.14
C LYS A 30 12.78 3.69 -0.24
N PRO A 31 11.74 4.42 -0.67
CA PRO A 31 10.48 4.51 0.05
C PRO A 31 9.80 3.15 0.24
N ILE A 32 8.87 3.09 1.19
CA ILE A 32 7.95 1.96 1.34
C ILE A 32 6.53 2.47 1.12
N MET A 33 5.80 1.79 0.25
CA MET A 33 4.38 1.99 0.01
C MET A 33 3.58 0.86 0.66
N PHE A 34 3.00 1.14 1.82
CA PHE A 34 2.06 0.23 2.47
C PHE A 34 0.71 0.36 1.78
N THR A 35 0.27 -0.70 1.10
CA THR A 35 -1.01 -0.72 0.39
C THR A 35 -2.19 -0.63 1.34
N ILE A 36 -2.03 -1.19 2.55
CA ILE A 36 -3.12 -1.47 3.49
C ILE A 36 -4.20 -2.26 2.72
N ASP A 37 -5.48 -2.01 2.93
CA ASP A 37 -6.55 -2.85 2.40
C ASP A 37 -6.96 -2.48 0.96
N ALA A 38 -6.28 -1.50 0.36
CA ALA A 38 -6.38 -1.26 -1.08
C ALA A 38 -5.84 -2.45 -1.90
N ALA A 39 -4.91 -3.22 -1.33
CA ALA A 39 -4.49 -4.50 -1.88
C ALA A 39 -4.00 -5.42 -0.75
N TYR A 40 -4.78 -6.47 -0.47
CA TYR A 40 -4.49 -7.43 0.61
C TYR A 40 -3.18 -8.18 0.37
N THR A 41 -2.92 -8.55 -0.87
CA THR A 41 -1.78 -9.37 -1.26
C THR A 41 -1.07 -8.82 -2.48
N GLN A 42 0.16 -9.29 -2.70
CA GLN A 42 0.88 -9.04 -3.94
C GLN A 42 0.06 -9.50 -5.15
N LYS A 43 -0.49 -10.72 -5.10
CA LYS A 43 -1.33 -11.28 -6.15
C LYS A 43 -2.56 -10.40 -6.43
N SER A 44 -3.18 -9.84 -5.39
CA SER A 44 -4.29 -8.90 -5.54
C SER A 44 -3.87 -7.73 -6.43
N LEU A 45 -2.77 -7.07 -6.08
CA LEU A 45 -2.28 -5.90 -6.82
C LEU A 45 -1.87 -6.25 -8.25
N GLU A 46 -1.16 -7.36 -8.46
CA GLU A 46 -0.72 -7.86 -9.76
C GLU A 46 -1.89 -8.08 -10.72
N THR A 47 -2.94 -8.75 -10.23
CA THR A 47 -4.10 -9.16 -11.02
C THR A 47 -5.25 -8.14 -11.04
N LEU A 48 -5.14 -7.06 -10.27
CA LEU A 48 -6.23 -6.10 -10.01
C LEU A 48 -7.49 -6.77 -9.42
N CYS A 49 -7.29 -7.89 -8.70
CA CYS A 49 -8.33 -8.60 -7.98
C CYS A 49 -8.32 -8.16 -6.51
N GLN A 50 -9.18 -7.19 -6.18
CA GLN A 50 -9.35 -6.68 -4.82
C GLN A 50 -10.12 -7.67 -3.91
N ALA A 51 -10.11 -7.40 -2.60
CA ALA A 51 -10.92 -8.15 -1.64
C ALA A 51 -12.42 -7.96 -1.90
N ALA A 52 -13.24 -8.98 -1.59
CA ALA A 52 -14.70 -8.90 -1.75
C ALA A 52 -15.37 -7.85 -0.83
N PHE A 53 -14.69 -7.48 0.26
CA PHE A 53 -15.12 -6.38 1.13
C PHE A 53 -14.77 -5.06 0.46
N HIS A 54 -15.77 -4.39 -0.11
CA HIS A 54 -15.62 -3.07 -0.71
C HIS A 54 -16.95 -2.32 -0.74
N ILE A 55 -16.90 -0.99 -0.61
CA ILE A 55 -18.06 -0.12 -0.83
C ILE A 55 -18.20 0.27 -2.31
N ASP A 56 -17.07 0.40 -3.03
CA ASP A 56 -17.03 0.76 -4.45
C ASP A 56 -15.89 -0.02 -5.14
N PRO A 57 -16.21 -1.08 -5.89
CA PRO A 57 -15.19 -1.88 -6.56
C PRO A 57 -14.52 -1.14 -7.74
N VAL A 58 -15.18 -0.17 -8.37
CA VAL A 58 -14.58 0.62 -9.46
C VAL A 58 -13.51 1.54 -8.89
N ALA A 59 -13.83 2.26 -7.81
CA ALA A 59 -12.86 3.05 -7.07
C ALA A 59 -11.71 2.18 -6.55
N GLY A 60 -12.00 0.97 -6.06
CA GLY A 60 -10.97 0.05 -5.55
C GLY A 60 -9.94 -0.34 -6.61
N VAL A 61 -10.37 -0.74 -7.82
CA VAL A 61 -9.43 -1.04 -8.91
C VAL A 61 -8.64 0.20 -9.34
N ASN A 62 -9.28 1.37 -9.38
CA ASN A 62 -8.58 2.63 -9.70
C ASN A 62 -7.54 2.98 -8.62
N SER A 63 -7.84 2.71 -7.35
CA SER A 63 -6.92 2.85 -6.23
C SER A 63 -5.74 1.88 -6.34
N MET A 64 -5.96 0.63 -6.75
CA MET A 64 -4.88 -0.33 -7.02
C MET A 64 -3.96 0.15 -8.15
N ARG A 65 -4.52 0.69 -9.25
CA ARG A 65 -3.71 1.29 -10.34
C ARG A 65 -2.90 2.49 -9.85
N LYS A 66 -3.51 3.35 -9.04
CA LYS A 66 -2.84 4.50 -8.42
C LYS A 66 -1.67 4.05 -7.53
N VAL A 67 -1.86 3.02 -6.72
CA VAL A 67 -0.81 2.44 -5.87
C VAL A 67 0.34 1.88 -6.71
N LYS A 68 0.05 1.09 -7.75
CA LYS A 68 1.07 0.58 -8.69
C LYS A 68 1.89 1.72 -9.29
N LYS A 69 1.20 2.72 -9.85
CA LYS A 69 1.86 3.87 -10.47
C LYS A 69 2.73 4.65 -9.48
N LEU A 70 2.23 4.91 -8.27
CA LEU A 70 3.01 5.62 -7.25
C LEU A 70 4.24 4.83 -6.80
N ALA A 71 4.12 3.50 -6.68
CA ALA A 71 5.25 2.65 -6.35
C ALA A 71 6.32 2.67 -7.45
N GLU A 72 5.92 2.63 -8.72
CA GLU A 72 6.83 2.77 -9.87
C GLU A 72 7.48 4.17 -9.91
N ASP A 73 6.68 5.23 -9.82
CA ASP A 73 7.15 6.62 -9.89
C ASP A 73 8.17 6.96 -8.79
N HIS A 74 8.00 6.39 -7.58
CA HIS A 74 8.90 6.60 -6.44
C HIS A 74 9.98 5.53 -6.28
N GLY A 75 9.97 4.46 -7.10
CA GLY A 75 10.79 3.27 -6.86
C GLY A 75 10.56 2.64 -5.48
N ALA A 76 9.32 2.73 -4.98
CA ALA A 76 8.96 2.30 -3.64
C ALA A 76 8.83 0.78 -3.54
N GLU A 77 9.24 0.23 -2.40
CA GLU A 77 8.96 -1.15 -2.03
C GLU A 77 7.49 -1.28 -1.60
N LEU A 78 6.75 -2.23 -2.17
CA LEU A 78 5.36 -2.49 -1.82
C LEU A 78 5.27 -3.47 -0.64
N MET A 79 4.49 -3.09 0.37
CA MET A 79 4.16 -3.95 1.51
C MET A 79 2.64 -4.06 1.68
N TYR A 80 2.15 -5.29 1.88
CA TYR A 80 0.71 -5.62 1.84
C TYR A 80 0.12 -5.90 3.24
N SER A 81 -1.20 -5.74 3.41
CA SER A 81 -1.85 -5.89 4.73
C SER A 81 -2.12 -7.33 5.15
N HIS A 82 -2.53 -8.19 4.22
CA HIS A 82 -3.07 -9.52 4.52
C HIS A 82 -2.43 -10.60 3.65
N ASP A 83 -1.11 -10.50 3.45
CA ASP A 83 -0.30 -11.45 2.69
C ASP A 83 0.65 -12.22 3.62
N MET A 84 0.28 -13.44 3.99
CA MET A 84 1.05 -14.23 4.96
C MET A 84 2.44 -14.61 4.45
N GLU A 85 2.58 -14.92 3.15
CA GLU A 85 3.87 -15.32 2.60
C GLU A 85 4.84 -14.15 2.54
N ASN A 86 4.36 -12.98 2.11
CA ASN A 86 5.15 -11.76 2.18
C ASN A 86 5.44 -11.34 3.64
N PHE A 87 4.45 -11.41 4.53
CA PHE A 87 4.60 -10.99 5.92
C PHE A 87 5.69 -11.76 6.68
N LYS A 88 5.87 -13.07 6.41
CA LYS A 88 6.97 -13.86 6.97
C LYS A 88 8.37 -13.31 6.64
N THR A 89 8.49 -12.50 5.58
CA THR A 89 9.74 -11.86 5.15
C THR A 89 9.90 -10.43 5.70
N TYR A 90 8.84 -9.88 6.29
CA TYR A 90 8.84 -8.51 6.80
C TYR A 90 9.48 -8.44 8.18
N LYS A 91 10.05 -7.27 8.51
CA LYS A 91 10.64 -7.00 9.82
C LYS A 91 9.53 -6.66 10.82
N THR A 92 9.55 -7.34 11.96
CA THR A 92 8.56 -7.17 13.03
C THR A 92 9.21 -7.09 14.41
N GLY A 93 8.44 -6.68 15.43
CA GLY A 93 8.89 -6.70 16.83
C GLY A 93 10.06 -5.74 17.06
N THR A 94 11.23 -6.28 17.39
CA THR A 94 12.47 -5.50 17.63
C THR A 94 13.21 -5.10 16.34
N GLN A 95 12.81 -5.64 15.19
CA GLN A 95 13.39 -5.29 13.90
C GLN A 95 12.63 -4.11 13.24
N PHE A 96 13.33 -3.28 12.46
CA PHE A 96 12.74 -2.08 11.84
C PHE A 96 13.33 -1.75 10.46
N TYR A 97 12.66 -0.82 9.77
CA TYR A 97 13.08 -0.22 8.50
C TYR A 97 13.49 1.24 8.74
N GLY A 98 14.64 1.66 8.17
CA GLY A 98 15.20 3.01 8.28
C GLY A 98 16.12 3.33 7.13
#